data_AF-A0A7W0XW59-F1
#
_entry.id   AF-A0A7W0XW59-F1
#
_cell.length_a   1.000
_cell.length_b   1.000
_cell.length_c   1.000
_cell.angle_alpha   90.00
_cell.angle_beta   90.00
_cell.angle_gamma   90.00
#
_symmetry.space_group_name_H-M   'P 1'
#
loop_
_entity.id
_entity.type
_entity.pdbx_description
1 polymer ?
#
loop_
_entity_poly.entity_id
_entity_poly.type
_entity_poly.pdbx_seq_one_letter_code
_entity_poly.pdbx_strand_id
1 'polypeptide(L)'
;MPSSSRGRSGGGDGMRPDERVADAVWRCGEREVVRGCVDLLGARGAPEGGAGLLLARAANDAQRARVGDQTGGRVAFFLHTDDFTAAAARLQAAGVPFVEGPRQEDYGTVGVFADLYGNRWDLIEGHG
;
A
#
# COMPACT_ATOMS: atom_id res chain seq x y z
N MET A 1 2.03 51.58 -28.61
CA MET A 1 2.58 50.30 -28.13
C MET A 1 2.17 50.13 -26.67
N PRO A 2 1.37 49.14 -26.28
CA PRO A 2 1.10 48.89 -24.87
C PRO A 2 2.14 47.89 -24.33
N SER A 3 2.92 48.32 -23.33
CA SER A 3 3.77 47.43 -22.55
C SER A 3 2.90 46.64 -21.56
N SER A 4 2.70 45.35 -21.84
CA SER A 4 2.04 44.42 -20.93
C SER A 4 3.01 44.02 -19.82
N SER A 5 2.78 44.51 -18.60
CA SER A 5 3.37 43.98 -17.37
C SER A 5 2.71 42.64 -17.04
N ARG A 6 3.39 41.52 -17.33
CA ARG A 6 2.97 40.20 -16.83
C ARG A 6 3.44 40.06 -15.39
N GLY A 7 2.47 39.95 -14.48
CA GLY A 7 2.71 39.58 -13.09
C GLY A 7 3.30 38.18 -13.00
N ARG A 8 4.37 38.03 -12.21
CA ARG A 8 4.78 36.74 -11.66
C ARG A 8 3.86 36.45 -10.48
N SER A 9 2.83 35.64 -10.72
CA SER A 9 2.10 34.96 -9.65
C SER A 9 3.07 33.98 -8.98
N GLY A 10 3.27 34.15 -7.67
CA GLY A 10 4.05 33.24 -6.84
C GLY A 10 3.47 31.83 -6.90
N GLY A 11 4.29 30.88 -7.34
CA GLY A 11 4.09 29.47 -7.05
C GLY A 11 4.54 29.24 -5.61
N GLY A 12 3.61 29.30 -4.67
CA GLY A 12 3.84 28.79 -3.33
C GLY A 12 4.13 27.31 -3.43
N ASP A 13 5.24 26.90 -2.82
CA ASP A 13 5.70 25.52 -2.64
C ASP A 13 4.77 24.77 -1.67
N GLY A 14 3.48 24.71 -2.04
CA GLY A 14 2.44 24.04 -1.28
C GLY A 14 2.43 22.56 -1.63
N MET A 15 3.16 21.78 -0.85
CA MET A 15 3.19 20.31 -0.92
C MET A 15 1.76 19.77 -1.05
N ARG A 16 1.53 18.90 -2.04
CA ARG A 16 0.20 18.37 -2.29
C ARG A 16 -0.21 17.41 -1.15
N PRO A 17 -1.52 17.22 -0.88
CA PRO A 17 -1.97 16.31 0.19
C PRO A 17 -1.48 14.86 0.01
N ASP A 18 -1.31 14.40 -1.23
CA ASP A 18 -0.73 13.10 -1.59
C ASP A 18 0.76 12.99 -1.24
N GLU A 19 1.47 14.11 -1.21
CA GLU A 19 2.86 14.18 -0.78
C GLU A 19 3.02 14.21 0.76
N ARG A 20 2.01 14.69 1.50
CA ARG A 20 2.05 14.73 2.99
C ARG A 20 1.88 13.36 3.65
N VAL A 21 1.15 12.44 3.02
CA VAL A 21 1.01 11.06 3.52
C VAL A 21 2.27 10.24 3.19
N ALA A 22 2.94 10.57 2.08
CA ALA A 22 4.22 9.98 1.73
C ALA A 22 5.33 10.33 2.75
N ASP A 23 5.30 11.53 3.34
CA ASP A 23 6.40 12.04 4.18
C ASP A 23 6.38 11.50 5.63
N ALA A 24 5.22 11.08 6.15
CA ALA A 24 5.11 10.48 7.49
C ALA A 24 5.66 9.03 7.57
N VAL A 25 5.96 8.44 6.42
CA VAL A 25 6.64 7.13 6.27
C VAL A 25 8.09 7.31 5.77
N TRP A 26 8.53 8.57 5.59
CA TRP A 26 9.76 8.90 4.88
C TRP A 26 10.83 9.51 5.81
N ARG A 27 11.60 8.64 6.47
CA ARG A 27 13.03 8.87 6.75
C ARG A 27 13.72 7.60 7.28
N CYS A 28 14.14 6.74 6.35
CA CYS A 28 15.44 6.06 6.41
C CYS A 28 15.76 5.43 5.03
N GLY A 29 16.60 6.12 4.25
CA GLY A 29 17.45 5.59 3.17
C GLY A 29 16.82 4.67 2.10
N GLU A 30 16.49 5.25 0.95
CA GLU A 30 16.47 4.64 -0.40
C GLU A 30 16.34 3.09 -0.48
N ARG A 31 15.10 2.57 -0.49
CA ARG A 31 14.61 1.43 -1.30
C ARG A 31 13.18 1.02 -0.89
N GLU A 32 12.24 1.51 -1.71
CA GLU A 32 10.95 0.95 -2.17
C GLU A 32 9.88 0.37 -1.20
N VAL A 33 8.67 0.86 -1.42
CA VAL A 33 7.49 0.82 -0.55
C VAL A 33 6.61 -0.39 -0.88
N VAL A 34 6.97 -1.56 -0.37
CA VAL A 34 6.00 -2.60 0.09
C VAL A 34 6.47 -3.25 1.40
N ARG A 35 7.63 -2.83 1.92
CA ARG A 35 8.03 -3.12 3.30
C ARG A 35 7.00 -2.60 4.31
N GLY A 36 6.30 -1.50 4.04
CA GLY A 36 5.33 -0.90 4.96
C GLY A 36 4.31 -1.88 5.54
N CYS A 37 3.44 -2.48 4.73
CA CYS A 37 2.39 -3.37 5.27
C CYS A 37 2.96 -4.69 5.84
N VAL A 38 4.00 -5.24 5.21
CA VAL A 38 4.62 -6.51 5.61
C VAL A 38 5.44 -6.35 6.90
N ASP A 39 6.17 -5.24 7.06
CA ASP A 39 6.91 -4.87 8.28
C ASP A 39 5.97 -4.40 9.39
N LEU A 40 4.89 -3.64 9.07
CA LEU A 40 3.85 -3.23 10.04
C LEU A 40 3.18 -4.43 10.71
N LEU A 41 3.10 -5.55 10.00
CA LEU A 41 2.51 -6.80 10.48
C LEU A 41 3.56 -7.82 10.94
N GLY A 42 4.85 -7.50 10.86
CA GLY A 42 5.94 -8.36 11.34
C GLY A 42 6.03 -9.71 10.60
N ALA A 43 5.61 -9.78 9.34
CA ALA A 43 5.65 -11.02 8.58
C ALA A 43 7.12 -11.47 8.45
N ARG A 44 7.43 -12.65 9.00
CA ARG A 44 8.78 -13.23 8.91
C ARG A 44 9.08 -13.53 7.44
N GLY A 45 10.27 -13.17 6.99
CA GLY A 45 10.74 -13.49 5.65
C GLY A 45 10.61 -14.99 5.34
N ALA A 46 10.54 -15.32 4.06
CA ALA A 46 10.38 -16.71 3.60
C ALA A 46 11.44 -17.64 4.25
N PRO A 47 11.05 -18.79 4.83
CA PRO A 47 12.00 -19.81 5.29
C PRO A 47 12.82 -20.36 4.11
N GLU A 48 13.89 -21.10 4.37
CA GLU A 48 14.59 -21.83 3.30
C GLU A 48 13.60 -22.68 2.50
N GLY A 49 13.54 -22.45 1.18
CA GLY A 49 12.56 -23.09 0.29
C GLY A 49 11.24 -22.33 0.07
N GLY A 50 11.07 -21.13 0.65
CA GLY A 50 9.90 -20.29 0.41
C GLY A 50 9.99 -19.43 -0.87
N ALA A 51 8.91 -18.71 -1.19
CA ALA A 51 8.82 -17.81 -2.34
C ALA A 51 9.24 -16.37 -1.98
N GLY A 52 9.89 -15.68 -2.92
CA GLY A 52 10.25 -14.27 -2.79
C GLY A 52 9.39 -13.38 -3.70
N LEU A 53 9.02 -12.20 -3.22
CA LEU A 53 8.35 -11.17 -4.01
C LEU A 53 9.35 -10.03 -4.30
N LEU A 54 9.64 -9.80 -5.58
CA LEU A 54 10.43 -8.64 -6.01
C LEU A 54 9.51 -7.45 -6.24
N LEU A 55 9.94 -6.31 -5.74
CA LEU A 55 9.27 -5.03 -5.86
C LEU A 55 10.21 -4.12 -6.63
N ALA A 56 9.76 -3.66 -7.77
CA ALA A 56 10.57 -2.85 -8.67
C ALA A 56 9.75 -1.68 -9.18
N ARG A 57 10.36 -0.50 -9.16
CA ARG A 57 9.81 0.71 -9.75
C ARG A 57 9.57 0.50 -11.24
N ALA A 58 8.39 0.89 -11.70
CA ALA A 58 8.07 0.89 -13.12
C ALA A 58 9.04 1.77 -13.93
N ALA A 59 9.70 1.17 -14.93
CA ALA A 59 10.73 1.80 -15.75
C ALA A 59 10.20 2.47 -17.02
N ASN A 60 9.02 2.05 -17.52
CA ASN A 60 8.43 2.58 -18.75
C ASN A 60 6.91 2.76 -18.64
N ASP A 61 6.31 3.42 -19.64
CA ASP A 61 4.86 3.72 -19.64
C ASP A 61 4.00 2.48 -19.59
N ALA A 62 4.40 1.41 -20.28
CA ALA A 62 3.68 0.15 -20.26
C ALA A 62 3.64 -0.46 -18.86
N GLN A 63 4.74 -0.37 -18.09
CA GLN A 63 4.79 -0.82 -16.70
C GLN A 63 4.00 0.12 -15.77
N ARG A 64 4.13 1.44 -15.94
CA ARG A 64 3.39 2.44 -15.15
C ARG A 64 1.87 2.23 -15.28
N ALA A 65 1.40 1.95 -16.49
CA ALA A 65 -0.01 1.68 -16.77
C ALA A 65 -0.55 0.41 -16.10
N ARG A 66 0.30 -0.42 -15.49
CA ARG A 66 -0.08 -1.65 -14.79
C ARG A 66 0.08 -1.59 -13.28
N VAL A 67 0.67 -0.52 -12.75
CA VAL A 67 0.78 -0.33 -11.29
C VAL A 67 -0.63 -0.28 -10.71
N GLY A 68 -0.95 -1.21 -9.80
CA GLY A 68 -2.28 -1.34 -9.22
C GLY A 68 -3.28 -2.21 -10.00
N ASP A 69 -2.98 -2.54 -11.26
CA ASP A 69 -3.79 -3.43 -12.11
C ASP A 69 -3.05 -4.72 -12.49
N GLN A 70 -2.01 -5.08 -11.71
CA GLN A 70 -1.20 -6.28 -11.96
C GLN A 70 -2.04 -7.57 -12.01
N THR A 71 -3.19 -7.58 -11.32
CA THR A 71 -4.05 -8.76 -11.15
C THR A 71 -5.38 -8.67 -11.90
N GLY A 72 -5.55 -7.65 -12.76
CA GLY A 72 -6.82 -7.42 -13.46
C GLY A 72 -7.98 -7.18 -12.49
N GLY A 73 -7.72 -6.40 -11.44
CA GLY A 73 -8.72 -6.09 -10.42
C GLY A 73 -9.15 -7.28 -9.56
N ARG A 74 -8.29 -8.27 -9.31
CA ARG A 74 -8.51 -9.37 -8.35
C ARG A 74 -7.65 -9.20 -7.09
N VAL A 75 -7.95 -9.95 -6.03
CA VAL A 75 -7.05 -10.05 -4.87
C VAL A 75 -5.68 -10.53 -5.34
N ALA A 76 -4.63 -9.85 -4.91
CA ALA A 76 -3.26 -10.11 -5.35
C ALA A 76 -2.52 -11.05 -4.40
N PHE A 77 -2.73 -10.90 -3.10
CA PHE A 77 -1.96 -11.58 -2.08
C PHE A 77 -2.81 -11.90 -0.86
N PHE A 78 -2.37 -12.89 -0.08
CA PHE A 78 -2.96 -13.31 1.17
C PHE A 78 -1.96 -13.05 2.30
N LEU A 79 -2.46 -12.51 3.42
CA LEU A 79 -1.66 -12.18 4.58
C LEU A 79 -2.28 -12.83 5.81
N HIS A 80 -1.58 -13.82 6.35
CA HIS A 80 -2.03 -14.56 7.51
C HIS A 80 -1.60 -13.88 8.81
N THR A 81 -2.46 -13.93 9.81
CA THR A 81 -2.21 -13.40 11.15
C THR A 81 -2.84 -14.32 12.20
N ASP A 82 -2.29 -14.28 13.42
CA ASP A 82 -2.82 -14.99 14.57
C ASP A 82 -3.83 -14.15 15.38
N ASP A 83 -4.04 -12.87 15.00
CA ASP A 83 -4.99 -11.96 15.63
C ASP A 83 -5.48 -10.95 14.60
N PHE A 84 -6.66 -11.21 14.02
CA PHE A 84 -7.23 -10.36 12.99
C PHE A 84 -7.48 -8.93 13.50
N THR A 85 -8.02 -8.82 14.71
CA THR A 85 -8.46 -7.53 15.27
C THR A 85 -7.26 -6.61 15.48
N ALA A 86 -6.19 -7.12 16.08
CA ALA A 86 -4.98 -6.34 16.30
C ALA A 86 -4.25 -6.01 14.99
N ALA A 87 -4.23 -6.92 14.01
CA ALA A 87 -3.65 -6.65 12.70
C ALA A 87 -4.43 -5.58 11.93
N ALA A 88 -5.76 -5.70 11.87
CA ALA A 88 -6.64 -4.74 11.22
C ALA A 88 -6.54 -3.35 11.86
N ALA A 89 -6.50 -3.26 13.20
CA ALA A 89 -6.33 -2.00 13.92
C ALA A 89 -5.00 -1.30 13.58
N ARG A 90 -3.90 -2.05 13.46
CA ARG A 90 -2.58 -1.50 13.05
C ARG A 90 -2.63 -0.95 11.63
N LEU A 91 -3.24 -1.68 10.69
CA LEU A 91 -3.41 -1.25 9.30
C LEU A 91 -4.26 0.03 9.22
N GLN A 92 -5.39 0.07 9.93
CA GLN A 92 -6.27 1.24 9.97
C GLN A 92 -5.57 2.46 10.60
N ALA A 93 -4.84 2.27 11.70
CA ALA A 93 -4.08 3.34 12.34
C ALA A 93 -2.97 3.89 11.43
N ALA A 94 -2.43 3.06 10.53
CA ALA A 94 -1.50 3.47 9.49
C ALA A 94 -2.17 4.09 8.25
N GLY A 95 -3.51 4.26 8.27
CA GLY A 95 -4.27 4.86 7.17
C GLY A 95 -4.56 3.93 5.99
N VAL A 96 -4.38 2.61 6.16
CA VAL A 96 -4.65 1.63 5.11
C VAL A 96 -6.16 1.41 4.97
N PRO A 97 -6.75 1.61 3.78
CA PRO A 97 -8.19 1.45 3.58
C PRO A 97 -8.60 -0.02 3.53
N PHE A 98 -9.62 -0.37 4.32
CA PHE A 98 -10.36 -1.62 4.14
C PHE A 98 -11.45 -1.41 3.11
N VAL A 99 -11.39 -2.17 2.01
CA VAL A 99 -12.39 -2.16 0.94
C VAL A 99 -13.55 -3.09 1.27
N GLU A 100 -13.30 -4.12 2.09
CA GLU A 100 -14.33 -4.98 2.66
C GLU A 100 -14.02 -5.21 4.15
N GLY A 101 -15.03 -5.03 5.00
CA GLY A 101 -14.90 -5.29 6.43
C GLY A 101 -14.73 -6.77 6.78
N PRO A 102 -14.48 -7.09 8.05
CA PRO A 102 -14.36 -8.48 8.50
C PRO A 102 -15.61 -9.28 8.19
N ARG A 103 -15.43 -10.46 7.60
CA ARG A 103 -16.45 -11.48 7.37
C ARG A 103 -15.98 -12.82 7.92
N GLN A 104 -16.96 -13.65 8.30
CA GLN A 104 -16.72 -15.00 8.80
C GLN A 104 -16.86 -15.98 7.64
N GLU A 105 -15.82 -16.78 7.42
CA GLU A 105 -15.78 -17.83 6.42
C GLU A 105 -15.45 -19.17 7.09
N ASP A 106 -15.74 -20.28 6.41
CA ASP A 106 -15.48 -21.64 6.92
C ASP A 106 -14.01 -21.87 7.30
N TYR A 107 -13.08 -21.11 6.71
CA TYR A 107 -11.64 -21.23 6.90
C TYR A 107 -11.03 -20.14 7.80
N GLY A 108 -11.78 -19.10 8.17
CA GLY A 108 -11.26 -18.05 9.04
C GLY A 108 -12.05 -16.75 9.04
N THR A 109 -11.56 -15.78 9.80
CA THR A 109 -11.99 -14.38 9.69
C THR A 109 -11.19 -13.71 8.58
N VAL A 110 -11.89 -13.07 7.64
CA VAL A 110 -11.27 -12.44 6.46
C VAL A 110 -11.69 -10.99 6.35
N GLY A 111 -10.77 -10.11 5.98
CA GLY A 111 -11.07 -8.74 5.57
C GLY A 111 -10.17 -8.34 4.42
N VAL A 112 -10.65 -7.42 3.58
CA VAL A 112 -9.93 -7.02 2.37
C VAL A 112 -9.48 -5.58 2.51
N PHE A 113 -8.17 -5.36 2.39
CA PHE A 113 -7.60 -4.02 2.35
C PHE A 113 -6.92 -3.75 1.01
N ALA A 114 -6.71 -2.47 0.70
CA ALA A 114 -5.96 -2.06 -0.48
C ALA A 114 -4.65 -1.37 -0.07
N ASP A 115 -3.55 -1.72 -0.74
CA ASP A 115 -2.26 -1.03 -0.55
C ASP A 115 -2.26 0.35 -1.24
N LEU A 116 -1.13 1.07 -1.14
CA LEU A 116 -0.96 2.41 -1.70
C LEU A 116 -1.14 2.49 -3.22
N TYR A 117 -1.03 1.36 -3.93
CA TYR A 117 -1.20 1.27 -5.36
C TYR A 117 -2.55 0.67 -5.76
N GLY A 118 -3.41 0.35 -4.78
CA GLY A 118 -4.73 -0.23 -5.02
C GLY A 118 -4.73 -1.76 -5.17
N ASN A 119 -3.59 -2.44 -4.97
CA ASN A 119 -3.62 -3.90 -4.96
C ASN A 119 -4.38 -4.38 -3.73
N ARG A 120 -5.28 -5.34 -3.92
CA ARG A 120 -6.10 -5.89 -2.85
C ARG A 120 -5.43 -7.07 -2.16
N TRP A 121 -5.55 -7.11 -0.85
CA TRP A 121 -4.97 -8.11 0.03
C TRP A 121 -6.07 -8.68 0.92
N ASP A 122 -6.09 -9.99 1.06
CA ASP A 122 -6.88 -10.66 2.10
C ASP A 122 -6.05 -10.75 3.38
N LEU A 123 -6.51 -10.12 4.45
CA LEU A 123 -6.03 -10.38 5.81
C LEU A 123 -6.83 -11.55 6.36
N ILE A 124 -6.15 -12.61 6.82
CA ILE A 124 -6.79 -13.87 7.23
C ILE A 124 -6.28 -14.29 8.60
N GLU A 125 -7.19 -14.49 9.54
CA GLU A 125 -6.96 -15.28 10.75
C GLU A 125 -7.65 -16.62 10.59
N GLY A 126 -6.86 -17.70 10.53
CA GLY A 126 -7.40 -19.05 10.38
C GLY A 126 -8.03 -19.54 11.68
N HIS A 127 -9.08 -20.36 11.57
CA HIS A 127 -9.52 -21.20 12.68
C HIS A 127 -8.44 -22.27 12.88
N GLY A 128 -7.72 -22.26 14.00
CA GLY A 128 -6.57 -23.14 14.25
C GLY A 128 -6.84 -24.64 14.12
#